data_AF-A0A6J8DKF7-F1
#
_entry.id   AF-A0A6J8DKF7-F1
#
_cell.length_a   1.000
_cell.length_b   1.000
_cell.length_c   1.000
_cell.angle_alpha   90.00
_cell.angle_beta   90.00
_cell.angle_gamma   90.00
#
_symmetry.space_group_name_H-M   'P 1'
#
loop_
_entity.id
_entity.type
_entity.pdbx_description
1 polymer ?
#
loop_
_entity_poly.entity_id
_entity_poly.type
_entity_poly.pdbx_seq_one_letter_code
_entity_poly.pdbx_strand_id
1 'polypeptide(L)'
;MVQGDFNAHTNTSPDYVLFDESKQPYVADNYYVEDRIMPRNNLDPKRINNSGRCLLDLCKETSLTILNGRTIGDLHGKQSCITYNGCSLVDYTLVSFDLLSLVGYFEIHDLTSLSNHYLISCTLLTFFCSTNCVNQTQLDPLPRKFIWSPGAIESYVKDITSKENKTKLALFTNNSF
;
A
#
# COMPACT_ATOMS: atom_id res chain seq x y z
N MET A 1 6.29 -3.73 1.65
CA MET A 1 5.49 -2.54 2.02
C MET A 1 4.20 -2.58 1.23
N VAL A 2 3.07 -2.27 1.88
CA VAL A 2 1.76 -2.11 1.25
C VAL A 2 1.25 -0.73 1.63
N GLN A 3 0.71 0.02 0.67
CA GLN A 3 0.19 1.37 0.90
C GLN A 3 -1.10 1.57 0.11
N GLY A 4 -2.12 2.14 0.73
CA GLY A 4 -3.37 2.48 0.03
C GLY A 4 -4.54 2.75 0.96
N ASP A 5 -5.71 2.93 0.35
CA ASP A 5 -6.98 3.09 1.04
C ASP A 5 -7.55 1.74 1.47
N PHE A 6 -7.64 1.53 2.78
CA PHE A 6 -8.21 0.31 3.38
C PHE A 6 -9.65 0.52 3.85
N ASN A 7 -10.18 1.75 3.81
CA ASN A 7 -11.48 2.11 4.40
C ASN A 7 -11.62 1.61 5.86
N ALA A 8 -10.50 1.58 6.58
CA ALA A 8 -10.35 0.94 7.87
C ALA A 8 -10.26 1.98 8.98
N HIS A 9 -11.19 1.93 9.94
CA HIS A 9 -11.06 2.68 11.19
C HIS A 9 -10.44 1.75 12.23
N THR A 10 -9.22 2.04 12.64
CA THR A 10 -8.46 1.20 13.57
C THR A 10 -8.34 1.80 14.97
N ASN A 11 -8.74 3.07 15.14
CA ASN A 11 -8.50 3.88 16.35
C ASN A 11 -7.02 3.70 16.79
N THR A 12 -6.72 3.48 18.07
CA THR A 12 -5.38 3.17 18.59
C THR A 12 -5.22 1.68 18.93
N SER A 13 -6.09 0.81 18.42
CA SER A 13 -5.97 -0.62 18.71
C SER A 13 -4.65 -1.19 18.18
N PRO A 14 -4.03 -2.14 18.94
CA PRO A 14 -2.77 -2.76 18.55
C PRO A 14 -2.90 -3.54 17.24
N ASP A 15 -1.93 -3.29 16.36
CA ASP A 15 -1.62 -4.03 15.14
C ASP A 15 -0.55 -5.11 15.37
N TYR A 16 -0.16 -5.31 16.62
CA TYR A 16 0.76 -6.35 17.10
C TYR A 16 0.06 -7.24 18.14
N VAL A 17 0.61 -8.43 18.36
CA VAL A 17 0.15 -9.39 19.37
C VAL A 17 0.63 -8.93 20.75
N LEU A 18 -0.32 -8.84 21.70
CA LEU A 18 0.00 -8.58 23.10
C LEU A 18 0.38 -9.89 23.79
N PHE A 19 1.37 -9.83 24.68
CA PHE A 19 1.89 -11.01 25.40
C PHE A 19 2.42 -12.08 24.45
N ASP A 20 3.11 -11.63 23.42
CA ASP A 20 3.77 -12.52 22.51
C ASP A 20 5.02 -13.12 23.19
N GLU A 21 4.93 -14.40 23.58
CA GLU A 21 5.99 -15.11 24.28
C GLU A 21 6.69 -16.09 23.33
N SER A 22 8.02 -15.97 23.20
CA SER A 22 8.88 -16.85 22.38
C SER A 22 8.80 -18.34 22.69
N LYS A 23 8.20 -18.74 23.81
CA LYS A 23 8.07 -20.16 24.20
C LYS A 23 6.79 -20.77 23.64
N GLN A 24 6.71 -20.84 22.31
CA GLN A 24 5.71 -21.66 21.63
C GLN A 24 6.18 -23.12 21.63
N PRO A 25 5.52 -24.06 22.33
CA PRO A 25 6.01 -25.43 22.47
C PRO A 25 6.10 -26.23 21.16
N TYR A 26 5.56 -25.69 20.06
CA TYR A 26 5.47 -26.34 18.75
C TYR A 26 6.34 -25.66 17.68
N VAL A 27 7.03 -24.56 17.98
CA VAL A 27 7.87 -23.82 17.04
C VAL A 27 9.31 -23.87 17.56
N ALA A 28 10.25 -24.29 16.72
CA ALA A 28 11.66 -24.26 17.11
C ALA A 28 12.09 -22.81 17.37
N ASP A 29 12.81 -22.58 18.48
CA ASP A 29 13.15 -21.27 19.05
C ASP A 29 13.74 -20.23 18.06
N ASN A 30 14.25 -20.67 16.90
CA ASN A 30 14.89 -19.80 15.91
C ASN A 30 13.98 -19.34 14.76
N TYR A 31 12.71 -19.76 14.72
CA TYR A 31 11.78 -19.41 13.63
C TYR A 31 10.72 -18.39 14.04
N TYR A 32 10.61 -18.08 15.33
CA TYR A 32 9.64 -17.13 15.85
C TYR A 32 10.30 -15.82 16.23
N VAL A 33 9.86 -14.73 15.62
CA VAL A 33 10.28 -13.38 15.99
C VAL A 33 9.13 -12.75 16.76
N GLU A 34 9.37 -12.44 18.04
CA GLU A 34 8.38 -11.79 18.88
C GLU A 34 8.01 -10.40 18.32
N ASP A 35 6.72 -10.08 18.38
CA ASP A 35 6.20 -8.79 18.01
C ASP A 35 6.73 -7.67 18.94
N ARG A 36 7.20 -6.57 18.35
CA ARG A 36 7.59 -5.38 19.10
C ARG A 36 6.36 -4.56 19.48
N ILE A 37 6.22 -4.28 20.78
CA ILE A 37 5.21 -3.36 21.30
C ILE A 37 5.52 -1.94 20.83
N MET A 38 4.78 -1.47 19.82
CA MET A 38 4.93 -0.14 19.23
C MET A 38 3.57 0.57 19.16
N PRO A 39 3.15 1.27 20.22
CA PRO A 39 1.90 2.03 20.19
C PRO A 39 1.90 3.10 19.10
N ARG A 40 0.70 3.46 18.60
CA ARG A 40 0.51 4.58 17.67
C ARG A 40 -0.54 5.53 18.20
N ASN A 41 -0.39 6.79 17.82
CA ASN A 41 -1.41 7.82 17.96
C ASN A 41 -2.40 7.74 16.78
N ASN A 42 -3.58 8.31 16.97
CA ASN A 42 -4.57 8.43 15.92
C ASN A 42 -5.50 9.61 16.24
N LEU A 43 -5.61 10.57 15.32
CA LEU A 43 -6.52 11.71 15.42
C LEU A 43 -7.91 11.43 14.81
N ASP A 44 -8.13 10.26 14.21
CA ASP A 44 -9.47 9.81 13.80
C ASP A 44 -10.28 9.39 15.04
N PRO A 45 -11.36 10.13 15.41
CA PRO A 45 -12.17 9.81 16.57
C PRO A 45 -13.10 8.61 16.35
N LYS A 46 -13.17 8.08 15.12
CA LYS A 46 -14.12 7.02 14.77
C LYS A 46 -13.78 5.72 15.50
N ARG A 47 -14.85 4.99 15.84
CA ARG A 47 -14.75 3.65 16.41
C ARG A 47 -14.27 2.66 15.36
N ILE A 48 -13.71 1.56 15.84
CA ILE A 48 -13.22 0.49 14.96
C ILE A 48 -14.37 -0.11 14.17
N ASN A 49 -14.18 -0.21 12.85
CA ASN A 49 -15.13 -0.86 11.93
C ASN A 49 -14.62 -2.26 11.53
N ASN A 50 -15.41 -2.98 10.72
CA ASN A 50 -15.06 -4.35 10.31
C ASN A 50 -13.76 -4.38 9.49
N SER A 51 -13.58 -3.46 8.55
CA SER A 51 -12.34 -3.32 7.78
C SER A 51 -11.14 -3.02 8.70
N GLY A 52 -11.34 -2.24 9.75
CA GLY A 52 -10.36 -1.97 10.79
C GLY A 52 -9.94 -3.22 11.56
N ARG A 53 -10.89 -4.08 11.93
CA ARG A 53 -10.58 -5.38 12.56
C ARG A 53 -9.78 -6.26 11.61
N CYS A 54 -10.25 -6.42 10.36
CA CYS A 54 -9.55 -7.22 9.36
C CYS A 54 -8.14 -6.71 9.07
N LEU A 55 -7.94 -5.38 9.04
CA LEU A 55 -6.62 -4.79 8.85
C LEU A 55 -5.69 -5.08 10.05
N LEU A 56 -6.21 -4.97 11.27
CA LEU A 56 -5.42 -5.28 12.48
C LEU A 56 -5.10 -6.78 12.58
N ASP A 57 -6.03 -7.65 12.18
CA ASP A 57 -5.82 -9.10 12.13
C ASP A 57 -4.77 -9.45 11.06
N LEU A 58 -4.86 -8.85 9.87
CA LEU A 58 -3.84 -8.96 8.83
C LEU A 58 -2.45 -8.55 9.36
N CYS A 59 -2.38 -7.43 10.08
CA CYS A 59 -1.11 -6.95 10.65
C CYS A 59 -0.50 -7.97 11.61
N LYS A 60 -1.30 -8.52 12.53
CA LYS A 60 -0.87 -9.52 13.50
C LYS A 60 -0.49 -10.86 12.88
N GLU A 61 -1.23 -11.31 11.88
CA GLU A 61 -0.98 -12.60 11.20
C GLU A 61 0.25 -12.56 10.29
N THR A 62 0.61 -11.38 9.80
CA THR A 62 1.72 -11.21 8.83
C THR A 62 2.92 -10.44 9.39
N SER A 63 2.87 -10.06 10.68
CA SER A 63 3.84 -9.18 11.34
C SER A 63 4.08 -7.88 10.54
N LEU A 64 3.03 -7.37 9.89
CA LEU A 64 3.04 -6.06 9.24
C LEU A 64 2.71 -4.98 10.28
N THR A 65 3.47 -3.90 10.26
CA THR A 65 3.36 -2.77 11.18
C THR A 65 2.79 -1.56 10.46
N ILE A 66 1.77 -0.92 11.05
CA ILE A 66 1.21 0.35 10.59
C ILE A 66 2.18 1.49 10.92
N LEU A 67 2.55 2.30 9.92
CA LEU A 67 3.43 3.46 10.11
C LEU A 67 2.70 4.70 10.66
N ASN A 68 1.44 4.89 10.29
CA ASN A 68 0.63 6.05 10.66
C ASN A 68 0.56 6.19 12.18
N GLY A 69 0.80 7.40 12.69
CA GLY A 69 0.72 7.69 14.13
C GLY A 69 1.90 7.22 14.98
N ARG A 70 2.96 6.66 14.40
CA ARG A 70 4.16 6.25 15.16
C ARG A 70 5.49 6.57 14.49
N THR A 71 5.46 7.01 13.26
CA THR A 71 6.66 7.27 12.45
C THR A 71 6.98 8.76 12.42
N ILE A 72 8.27 9.10 12.34
CA ILE A 72 8.72 10.48 12.16
C ILE A 72 8.04 11.06 10.91
N GLY A 73 7.40 12.21 11.06
CA GLY A 73 6.58 12.87 10.03
C GLY A 73 5.06 12.73 10.25
N ASP A 74 4.62 11.74 11.04
CA ASP A 74 3.21 11.55 11.40
C ASP A 74 3.05 10.98 12.83
N LEU A 75 3.75 11.56 13.80
CA LEU A 75 3.70 11.08 15.18
C LEU A 75 2.32 11.21 15.83
N HIS A 76 1.45 12.09 15.33
CA HIS A 76 0.12 12.30 15.89
C HIS A 76 -0.96 11.40 15.25
N GLY A 77 -0.69 10.82 14.08
CA GLY A 77 -1.66 10.00 13.34
C GLY A 77 -2.72 10.87 12.69
N LYS A 78 -2.30 11.76 11.78
CA LYS A 78 -3.19 12.67 11.05
C LYS A 78 -4.25 11.90 10.26
N GLN A 79 -5.36 12.56 9.97
CA GLN A 79 -6.37 11.99 9.08
C GLN A 79 -5.86 11.98 7.63
N SER A 80 -6.28 10.98 6.85
CA SER A 80 -5.88 10.78 5.45
C SER A 80 -7.02 11.05 4.45
N CYS A 81 -8.23 11.31 4.93
CA CYS A 81 -9.38 11.63 4.09
C CYS A 81 -10.30 12.65 4.78
N ILE A 82 -10.90 13.54 3.99
CA ILE A 82 -12.01 14.41 4.39
C ILE A 82 -13.21 14.06 3.54
N THR A 83 -14.37 13.88 4.17
CA THR A 83 -15.65 13.70 3.49
C THR A 83 -16.69 14.64 4.08
N TYR A 84 -17.89 14.66 3.50
CA TYR A 84 -19.03 15.40 4.08
C TYR A 84 -19.34 14.96 5.53
N ASN A 85 -18.96 13.75 5.92
CA ASN A 85 -19.11 13.18 7.27
C ASN A 85 -17.89 13.41 8.17
N GLY A 86 -17.03 14.38 7.84
CA GLY A 86 -15.83 14.71 8.59
C GLY A 86 -14.57 13.99 8.12
N CYS A 87 -13.54 14.05 8.96
CA CYS A 87 -12.19 13.56 8.66
C CYS A 87 -11.99 12.11 9.13
N SER A 88 -11.12 11.35 8.48
CA SER A 88 -10.83 9.96 8.83
C SER A 88 -9.42 9.55 8.44
N LEU A 89 -8.85 8.60 9.18
CA LEU A 89 -7.62 7.91 8.80
C LEU A 89 -8.00 6.56 8.19
N VAL A 90 -7.91 6.47 6.86
CA VAL A 90 -8.31 5.28 6.07
C VAL A 90 -7.22 4.80 5.12
N ASP A 91 -6.25 5.66 4.81
CA ASP A 91 -5.07 5.36 4.00
C ASP A 91 -3.90 5.01 4.93
N TYR A 92 -3.40 3.79 4.81
CA TYR A 92 -2.35 3.27 5.67
C TYR A 92 -1.12 2.87 4.88
N THR A 93 0.06 3.00 5.50
CA THR A 93 1.28 2.34 5.04
C THR A 93 1.67 1.25 6.02
N LEU A 94 1.74 0.02 5.52
CA LEU A 94 2.12 -1.19 6.23
C LEU A 94 3.52 -1.62 5.80
N VAL A 95 4.39 -1.90 6.75
CA VAL A 95 5.74 -2.41 6.49
C VAL A 95 5.99 -3.69 7.25
N SER A 96 6.77 -4.61 6.67
CA SER A 96 7.27 -5.74 7.44
C SER A 96 8.28 -5.25 8.47
N PHE A 97 8.46 -6.03 9.51
CA PHE A 97 9.43 -5.76 10.56
C PHE A 97 10.85 -5.49 10.02
N ASP A 98 11.32 -6.28 9.06
CA ASP A 98 12.66 -6.11 8.46
C ASP A 98 12.79 -4.74 7.77
N LEU A 99 11.73 -4.32 7.07
CA LEU A 99 11.70 -3.07 6.32
C LEU A 99 11.53 -1.85 7.23
N LEU A 100 10.95 -2.02 8.42
CA LEU A 100 10.73 -0.95 9.38
C LEU A 100 12.03 -0.22 9.74
N SER A 101 13.15 -0.95 9.81
CA SER A 101 14.49 -0.38 10.07
C SER A 101 15.00 0.56 8.97
N LEU A 102 14.46 0.44 7.75
CA LEU A 102 14.80 1.27 6.61
C LEU A 102 13.83 2.44 6.42
N VAL A 103 12.74 2.52 7.19
CA VAL A 103 11.80 3.64 7.12
C VAL A 103 12.44 4.87 7.74
N GLY A 104 12.78 5.85 6.90
CA GLY A 104 13.39 7.11 7.35
C GLY A 104 12.35 8.15 7.76
N TYR A 105 11.24 8.24 7.02
CA TYR A 105 10.22 9.27 7.21
C TYR A 105 8.89 8.80 6.63
N PHE A 106 7.78 9.14 7.28
CA PHE A 106 6.43 8.91 6.77
C PHE A 106 5.56 10.13 7.06
N GLU A 107 4.86 10.62 6.04
CA GLU A 107 4.10 11.86 6.13
C GLU A 107 2.76 11.76 5.40
N ILE A 108 1.76 12.37 6.03
CA ILE A 108 0.50 12.75 5.41
C ILE A 108 0.60 14.25 5.05
N HIS A 109 0.62 14.51 3.75
CA HIS A 109 0.75 15.84 3.15
C HIS A 109 -0.52 16.67 3.34
N ASP A 110 -0.47 17.95 3.01
CA ASP A 110 -1.64 18.83 3.03
C ASP A 110 -2.64 18.50 1.91
N LEU A 111 -3.90 18.86 2.13
CA LEU A 111 -4.98 18.62 1.18
C LEU A 111 -4.77 19.45 -0.09
N THR A 112 -5.02 18.84 -1.25
CA THR A 112 -5.02 19.53 -2.53
C THR A 112 -6.44 19.60 -3.10
N SER A 113 -6.67 20.50 -4.06
CA SER A 113 -7.97 20.59 -4.75
C SER A 113 -8.27 19.40 -5.68
N LEU A 114 -7.34 18.45 -5.82
CA LEU A 114 -7.43 17.33 -6.75
C LEU A 114 -8.15 16.12 -6.17
N SER A 115 -8.21 16.01 -4.84
CA SER A 115 -8.78 14.84 -4.16
C SER A 115 -9.25 15.23 -2.76
N ASN A 116 -10.20 14.46 -2.24
CA ASN A 116 -10.61 14.53 -0.84
C ASN A 116 -9.76 13.64 0.07
N HIS A 117 -8.81 12.90 -0.50
CA HIS A 117 -7.75 12.19 0.22
C HIS A 117 -6.47 13.02 0.25
N TYR A 118 -5.78 12.97 1.38
CA TYR A 118 -4.45 13.51 1.54
C TYR A 118 -3.44 12.55 0.91
N LEU A 119 -2.39 13.09 0.29
CA LEU A 119 -1.29 12.27 -0.20
C LEU A 119 -0.53 11.69 1.01
N ILE A 120 -0.23 10.40 0.98
CA ILE A 120 0.66 9.74 1.94
C ILE A 120 1.96 9.32 1.26
N SER A 121 3.09 9.55 1.93
CA SER A 121 4.42 9.25 1.40
C SER A 121 5.30 8.60 2.45
N CYS A 122 6.11 7.63 2.01
CA CYS A 122 7.09 6.95 2.84
C CYS A 122 8.46 6.99 2.17
N THR A 123 9.48 7.40 2.91
CA THR A 123 10.87 7.41 2.47
C THR A 123 11.59 6.19 3.03
N LEU A 124 12.19 5.41 2.14
CA LEU A 124 13.04 4.28 2.50
C LEU A 124 14.51 4.65 2.34
N LEU A 125 15.31 4.41 3.36
CA LEU A 125 16.76 4.51 3.33
C LEU A 125 17.31 3.31 2.59
N THR A 126 17.92 3.56 1.44
CA THR A 126 18.53 2.51 0.63
C THR A 126 20.04 2.71 0.58
N PHE A 127 20.80 1.65 0.84
CA PHE A 127 22.27 1.68 0.83
C PHE A 127 22.83 1.30 -0.54
N PHE A 128 22.33 1.91 -1.61
CA PHE A 128 22.87 1.64 -2.95
C PHE A 128 24.22 2.35 -3.14
N CYS A 129 25.26 1.56 -3.43
CA CYS A 129 26.46 2.07 -4.07
C CYS A 129 26.13 2.24 -5.55
N SER A 130 26.16 3.48 -6.05
CA SER A 130 26.01 3.74 -7.48
C SER A 130 27.20 3.12 -8.23
N THR A 131 27.04 1.90 -8.72
CA THR A 131 27.87 1.44 -9.84
C THR A 131 27.44 2.29 -11.01
N ASN A 132 28.34 3.09 -11.59
CA ASN A 132 28.09 3.93 -12.77
C ASN A 132 27.39 3.13 -13.88
N CYS A 133 26.05 3.10 -13.86
CA CYS A 133 25.27 2.57 -14.96
C CYS A 133 25.10 3.72 -15.94
N VAL A 134 25.69 3.54 -17.13
CA VAL A 134 25.55 4.47 -18.24
C VAL A 134 24.06 4.59 -18.53
N ASN A 135 23.49 5.76 -18.28
CA ASN A 135 22.09 6.08 -18.54
C ASN A 135 21.82 5.99 -20.05
N GLN A 136 21.42 4.82 -20.53
CA GLN A 136 20.62 4.67 -21.74
C GLN A 136 19.22 4.21 -21.34
N THR A 137 18.49 5.06 -20.64
CA THR A 137 17.03 4.95 -20.60
C THR A 137 16.46 5.66 -21.83
N GLN A 138 16.69 5.09 -23.01
CA GLN A 138 15.75 5.33 -24.12
C GLN A 138 14.49 4.54 -23.76
N LEU A 139 13.56 5.22 -23.08
CA LEU A 139 12.22 4.69 -22.91
C LEU A 139 11.55 4.69 -24.28
N ASP A 140 11.05 3.53 -24.69
CA ASP A 140 10.18 3.46 -25.85
C ASP A 140 8.95 4.36 -25.61
N PRO A 141 8.50 5.10 -26.64
CA PRO A 141 7.29 5.90 -26.50
C PRO A 141 6.13 5.00 -26.10
N LEU A 142 5.36 5.45 -25.11
CA LEU A 142 4.14 4.77 -24.67
C LEU A 142 3.26 4.45 -25.88
N PRO A 143 2.74 3.22 -26.00
CA PRO A 143 1.82 2.89 -27.07
C PRO A 143 0.62 3.84 -27.02
N ARG A 144 0.16 4.28 -28.19
CA ARG A 144 -0.98 5.20 -28.29
C ARG A 144 -2.20 4.56 -27.62
N LYS A 145 -2.73 5.22 -26.59
CA LYS A 145 -3.98 4.81 -25.94
C LYS A 145 -5.13 4.91 -26.95
N PHE A 146 -5.97 3.88 -27.03
CA PHE A 146 -7.16 3.91 -27.86
C PHE A 146 -8.12 4.98 -27.34
N ILE A 147 -8.57 5.88 -28.21
CA ILE A 147 -9.50 6.97 -27.88
C ILE A 147 -10.87 6.61 -28.42
N TRP A 148 -11.86 6.53 -27.52
CA TRP A 148 -13.25 6.33 -27.90
C TRP A 148 -13.81 7.61 -28.56
N SER A 149 -14.09 7.55 -29.86
CA SER A 149 -14.76 8.59 -30.63
C SER A 149 -16.09 8.10 -31.19
N PRO A 150 -17.01 9.00 -31.59
CA PRO A 150 -18.23 8.63 -32.32
C PRO A 150 -17.83 8.01 -33.67
N GLY A 151 -17.79 6.67 -33.75
CA GLY A 151 -17.27 5.90 -34.90
C GLY A 151 -16.17 4.89 -34.55
N ALA A 152 -15.58 4.99 -33.36
CA ALA A 152 -14.55 4.06 -32.89
C ALA A 152 -15.06 2.62 -32.65
N ILE A 153 -16.38 2.45 -32.52
CA ILE A 153 -17.02 1.15 -32.27
C ILE A 153 -16.76 0.17 -33.43
N GLU A 154 -16.91 0.63 -34.67
CA GLU A 154 -16.77 -0.22 -35.86
C GLU A 154 -15.32 -0.67 -36.04
N SER A 155 -14.36 0.24 -35.84
CA SER A 155 -12.93 -0.09 -35.86
C SER A 155 -12.60 -1.06 -34.74
N TYR A 156 -13.07 -0.82 -33.51
CA TYR A 156 -12.80 -1.68 -32.37
C TYR A 156 -13.36 -3.10 -32.59
N VAL A 157 -14.59 -3.22 -33.08
CA VAL A 157 -15.21 -4.52 -33.37
C VAL A 157 -14.45 -5.23 -34.48
N LYS A 158 -14.04 -4.53 -35.54
CA LYS A 158 -13.20 -5.10 -36.61
C LYS A 158 -11.85 -5.59 -36.06
N ASP A 159 -11.21 -4.80 -35.21
CA ASP A 159 -9.89 -5.10 -34.68
C ASP A 159 -9.93 -6.28 -33.70
N ILE A 160 -10.93 -6.35 -32.80
CA ILE A 160 -11.07 -7.46 -31.84
C ILE A 160 -11.57 -8.76 -32.51
N THR A 161 -12.31 -8.66 -33.61
CA THR A 161 -12.78 -9.83 -34.35
C THR A 161 -11.75 -10.37 -35.34
N SER A 162 -10.75 -9.56 -35.71
CA SER A 162 -9.68 -9.94 -36.62
C SER A 162 -8.92 -11.19 -36.14
N LYS A 163 -8.61 -12.07 -37.09
CA LYS A 163 -7.91 -13.33 -36.81
C LYS A 163 -6.53 -13.09 -36.20
N GLU A 164 -5.82 -12.08 -36.69
CA GLU A 164 -4.49 -11.71 -36.23
C GLU A 164 -4.49 -11.27 -34.75
N ASN A 165 -5.38 -10.35 -34.37
CA ASN A 165 -5.41 -9.86 -32.99
C ASN A 165 -5.93 -10.93 -32.02
N LYS A 166 -6.85 -11.80 -32.45
CA LYS A 166 -7.26 -12.97 -31.65
C LYS A 166 -6.09 -13.92 -31.37
N THR A 167 -5.24 -14.17 -32.35
CA THR A 167 -4.04 -15.00 -32.16
C THR A 167 -3.05 -14.32 -31.21
N LYS A 168 -2.82 -13.02 -31.36
CA LYS A 168 -1.96 -12.24 -30.45
C LYS A 168 -2.48 -12.25 -29.00
N LEU A 169 -3.79 -12.08 -28.80
CA LEU A 169 -4.42 -12.16 -27.48
C LEU A 169 -4.30 -13.55 -26.86
N ALA A 170 -4.56 -14.61 -27.63
CA ALA A 170 -4.42 -15.99 -27.15
C ALA A 170 -2.97 -16.33 -26.74
N LEU A 171 -1.99 -15.84 -27.50
CA LEU A 171 -0.57 -15.99 -27.14
C LEU A 171 -0.21 -15.24 -25.85
N PHE A 172 -0.75 -14.02 -25.67
CA PHE A 172 -0.54 -13.26 -24.45
C PHE A 172 -1.15 -13.96 -23.22
N THR A 173 -2.38 -14.46 -23.32
CA THR A 173 -3.04 -15.18 -22.22
C THR A 173 -2.37 -16.51 -21.90
N ASN A 174 -1.81 -17.20 -22.90
CA ASN A 174 -1.14 -18.49 -22.70
C ASN A 174 0.30 -18.37 -22.18
N ASN A 175 0.96 -17.24 -22.40
CA ASN A 175 2.33 -16.98 -21.90
C ASN A 175 2.35 -16.20 -20.58
N SER A 176 1.18 -15.90 -20.01
CA SER A 176 1.05 -15.21 -18.72
C SER A 176 0.79 -16.20 -17.58
N PHE A 177 1.65 -17.22 -17.42
CA PHE A 177 1.77 -18.07 -16.23
C PHE A 177 3.20 -18.61 -16.13
#